data_AF-A0A379K1G9-F1
#
_entry.id   AF-A0A379K1G9-F1
#
_cell.length_a   1.000
_cell.length_b   1.000
_cell.length_c   1.000
_cell.angle_alpha   90.00
_cell.angle_beta   90.00
_cell.angle_gamma   90.00
#
_symmetry.space_group_name_H-M   'P 1'
#
loop_
_entity.id
_entity.type
_entity.pdbx_description
1 polymer ?
#
loop_
_entity_poly.entity_id
_entity_poly.type
_entity_poly.pdbx_seq_one_letter_code
_entity_poly.pdbx_strand_id
1 'polypeptide(L)'
;MQLDDERYALVLGMDPTQALKQTLILYDADIPKQEALIVDLGQEPKLAIARSLRPAQLPLEVLEYLSPRRNLNYHIEPNHKPA
;
A
#
# COMPACT_ATOMS: atom_id res chain seq x y z
N MET A 1 -7.52 -2.28 -0.67
CA MET A 1 -7.55 -2.61 0.77
C MET A 1 -7.75 -1.32 1.55
N GLN A 2 -8.31 -1.37 2.75
CA GLN A 2 -8.26 -0.24 3.68
C GLN A 2 -7.43 -0.63 4.90
N LEU A 3 -6.61 0.32 5.35
CA LEU A 3 -5.77 0.18 6.55
C LEU A 3 -6.52 0.72 7.78
N ASP A 4 -5.99 0.40 8.96
CA ASP A 4 -6.57 0.85 10.23
C ASP A 4 -6.61 2.38 10.38
N ASP A 5 -5.63 3.05 9.78
CA ASP A 5 -5.51 4.50 9.67
C ASP A 5 -6.33 5.09 8.49
N GLU A 6 -7.38 4.39 8.07
CA GLU A 6 -8.33 4.76 7.01
C GLU A 6 -7.77 4.90 5.59
N ARG A 7 -6.44 4.89 5.41
CA ARG A 7 -5.76 4.95 4.11
C ARG A 7 -6.05 3.74 3.25
N TYR A 8 -6.07 3.95 1.94
CA TYR A 8 -6.24 2.87 0.96
C TYR A 8 -4.89 2.33 0.49
N ALA A 9 -4.82 1.03 0.29
CA ALA A 9 -3.61 0.37 -0.19
C ALA A 9 -3.90 -0.81 -1.13
N LEU A 10 -2.90 -1.17 -1.92
CA LEU A 10 -2.87 -2.37 -2.76
C LEU A 10 -1.74 -3.29 -2.31
N VAL A 11 -2.02 -4.59 -2.19
CA VAL A 11 -0.97 -5.61 -1.96
C VAL A 11 -0.20 -5.83 -3.26
N LEU A 12 1.11 -5.58 -3.24
CA LEU A 12 2.01 -5.89 -4.35
C LEU A 12 2.45 -7.36 -4.33
N GLY A 13 2.70 -7.87 -3.14
CA GLY A 13 3.22 -9.21 -2.93
C GLY A 13 3.19 -9.56 -1.45
N MET A 14 3.28 -10.86 -1.17
CA MET A 14 3.46 -11.38 0.17
C MET A 14 4.62 -12.35 0.16
N ASP A 15 5.39 -12.36 1.24
CA ASP A 15 6.39 -13.40 1.43
C ASP A 15 5.68 -14.67 1.97
N PRO A 16 5.65 -15.78 1.23
CA PRO A 16 4.90 -16.97 1.63
C PRO A 16 5.50 -17.64 2.87
N THR A 17 6.76 -17.34 3.20
CA THR A 17 7.43 -17.85 4.41
C THR A 17 7.13 -17.03 5.65
N GLN A 18 6.73 -15.76 5.46
CA GLN A 18 6.47 -14.80 6.52
C GLN A 18 5.18 -14.05 6.18
N ALA A 19 4.03 -14.63 6.53
CA ALA A 19 2.70 -14.09 6.20
C ALA A 19 2.46 -12.63 6.65
N LEU A 20 3.26 -12.14 7.61
CA LEU A 20 3.25 -10.77 8.12
C LEU A 20 4.09 -9.78 7.30
N LYS A 21 4.94 -10.25 6.38
CA LYS A 21 5.71 -9.43 5.43
C LYS A 21 4.94 -9.30 4.13
N GLN A 22 3.96 -8.42 4.16
CA GLN A 22 3.19 -8.05 2.97
C GLN A 22 3.64 -6.67 2.53
N THR A 23 4.01 -6.56 1.27
CA THR A 23 4.40 -5.29 0.66
C THR A 23 3.16 -4.63 0.07
N LEU A 24 2.90 -3.41 0.50
CA LEU A 24 1.73 -2.61 0.14
C LEU A 24 2.17 -1.35 -0.59
N ILE A 25 1.34 -0.88 -1.53
CA ILE A 25 1.38 0.51 -2.01
C ILE A 25 0.25 1.27 -1.36
N LEU A 26 0.58 2.43 -0.80
CA LEU A 26 -0.39 3.39 -0.28
C LEU A 26 -0.88 4.33 -1.37
N TYR A 27 -2.16 4.63 -1.32
CA TYR A 27 -2.73 5.76 -2.03
C TYR A 27 -2.43 7.05 -1.28
N ASP A 28 -1.94 8.04 -2.02
CA ASP A 28 -1.77 9.41 -1.54
C ASP A 28 -2.18 10.35 -2.70
N ALA A 29 -3.02 11.35 -2.40
CA ALA A 29 -3.56 12.26 -3.40
C ALA A 29 -2.52 13.31 -3.85
N ASP A 30 -1.56 13.63 -2.99
CA ASP A 30 -0.52 14.63 -3.24
C ASP A 30 0.71 14.04 -3.93
N ILE A 31 0.94 12.73 -3.78
CA ILE A 31 2.10 12.04 -4.37
C ILE A 31 1.67 11.35 -5.67
N PRO A 32 2.25 11.67 -6.83
CA PRO A 32 1.91 11.00 -8.07
C PRO A 32 2.18 9.49 -7.96
N LYS A 33 1.40 8.66 -8.68
CA LYS A 33 1.54 7.20 -8.65
C LYS A 33 2.97 6.71 -8.85
N GLN A 34 3.77 7.47 -9.60
CA GLN A 34 5.16 7.12 -9.94
C GLN A 34 6.13 7.19 -8.75
N GLU A 35 5.69 7.84 -7.68
CA GLU A 35 6.43 8.05 -6.45
C GLU A 35 5.64 7.47 -5.27
N ALA A 36 4.66 6.60 -5.55
CA ALA A 36 3.76 6.05 -4.57
C ALA A 36 4.52 5.34 -3.44
N LEU A 37 4.07 5.59 -2.21
CA LEU A 37 4.72 5.06 -1.02
C LEU A 37 4.50 3.54 -0.93
N ILE A 38 5.61 2.81 -0.87
CA ILE A 38 5.63 1.36 -0.64
C ILE A 38 5.95 1.09 0.83
N VAL A 39 5.14 0.25 1.47
CA VAL A 39 5.31 -0.13 2.87
C VAL A 39 5.36 -1.64 3.01
N ASP A 40 6.35 -2.13 3.76
CA ASP A 40 6.37 -3.51 4.24
C ASP A 40 5.69 -3.59 5.61
N LEU A 41 4.56 -4.32 5.68
CA LEU A 41 3.83 -4.51 6.93
C LEU A 41 4.66 -5.22 8.01
N GLY A 42 5.67 -5.99 7.63
CA GLY A 42 6.56 -6.65 8.58
C GLY A 42 7.56 -5.69 9.23
N GLN A 43 7.74 -4.47 8.70
CA GLN A 43 8.57 -3.42 9.29
C GLN A 43 7.75 -2.32 9.98
N GLU A 44 6.44 -2.27 9.72
CA GLU A 44 5.53 -1.26 10.28
C GLU A 44 4.52 -1.88 11.26
N PRO A 45 4.90 -2.09 12.54
CA PRO A 45 4.05 -2.76 13.53
C PRO A 45 2.80 -1.94 13.92
N LYS A 46 2.76 -0.64 13.58
CA LYS A 46 1.63 0.24 13.83
C LYS A 46 0.61 0.21 12.69
N LEU A 47 0.93 -0.43 11.56
CA LEU A 47 0.09 -0.47 10.39
C LEU A 47 -0.54 -1.85 10.27
N ALA A 48 -1.86 -1.89 10.14
CA ALA A 48 -2.61 -3.13 9.96
C ALA A 48 -3.67 -2.98 8.86
N ILE A 49 -4.04 -4.10 8.25
CA ILE A 49 -5.13 -4.15 7.28
C ILE A 49 -6.45 -4.21 8.06
N ALA A 50 -7.25 -3.15 7.99
CA ALA A 50 -8.57 -3.13 8.62
C ALA A 50 -9.58 -4.01 7.88
N ARG A 51 -9.56 -3.96 6.53
CA ARG A 51 -10.46 -4.75 5.68
C ARG A 51 -9.99 -4.86 4.24
N SER A 52 -10.29 -5.99 3.61
CA SER A 52 -10.16 -6.15 2.17
C SER A 52 -11.34 -5.48 1.45
N LEU A 53 -11.05 -4.73 0.39
CA LEU A 53 -12.05 -4.04 -0.41
C LEU A 53 -12.02 -4.56 -1.85
N ARG A 54 -13.20 -4.76 -2.44
CA ARG A 54 -13.32 -5.02 -3.88
C ARG A 54 -13.06 -3.73 -4.67
N PRO A 55 -12.60 -3.81 -5.94
CA PRO A 55 -12.40 -2.63 -6.79
C PRO A 55 -13.61 -1.70 -6.85
N ALA A 56 -14.82 -2.27 -6.90
CA ALA A 56 -16.08 -1.52 -6.92
C ALA A 56 -16.41 -0.76 -5.62
N GLN A 57 -15.69 -1.03 -4.53
CA GLN A 57 -15.84 -0.33 -3.24
C GLN A 57 -14.79 0.77 -3.06
N LEU A 58 -13.80 0.86 -3.95
CA LEU A 58 -12.79 1.91 -3.90
C LEU A 58 -13.31 3.16 -4.61
N PRO A 59 -12.97 4.36 -4.09
CA PRO A 59 -13.13 5.59 -4.86
C PRO A 59 -12.43 5.47 -6.22
N LEU A 60 -12.97 6.14 -7.25
CA LEU A 60 -12.43 6.07 -8.61
C LEU A 60 -10.97 6.51 -8.66
N GLU A 61 -10.62 7.61 -8.00
CA GLU A 61 -9.26 8.16 -7.95
C GLU A 61 -8.27 7.15 -7.34
N VAL A 62 -8.67 6.46 -6.27
CA VAL A 62 -7.87 5.42 -5.62
C VAL A 62 -7.65 4.23 -6.56
N LEU A 63 -8.70 3.84 -7.29
CA LEU A 63 -8.62 2.74 -8.25
C LEU A 63 -7.69 3.07 -9.43
N GLU A 64 -7.77 4.29 -9.95
CA GLU A 64 -6.90 4.77 -11.02
C GLU A 64 -5.44 4.86 -10.57
N TYR A 65 -5.22 5.32 -9.33
CA TYR A 65 -3.91 5.42 -8.73
C TYR A 65 -3.25 4.06 -8.49
N LEU A 66 -3.95 3.17 -7.78
CA LEU A 66 -3.48 1.85 -7.39
C LEU A 66 -3.64 0.79 -8.49
N SER A 67 -3.81 1.20 -9.75
CA SER A 67 -4.17 0.31 -10.84
C SER A 67 -3.27 -0.94 -10.94
N PRO A 68 -3.78 -2.15 -10.66
CA PRO A 68 -2.98 -3.38 -10.49
C PRO A 68 -2.37 -3.93 -11.78
N ARG A 69 -2.63 -3.28 -12.93
CA ARG A 69 -2.27 -3.77 -14.28
C ARG A 69 -1.13 -3.02 -14.96
N ARG A 70 -0.50 -2.05 -14.28
CA ARG A 70 0.56 -1.21 -14.87
C ARG A 70 1.87 -1.52 -14.17
N ASN A 71 2.94 -1.76 -14.91
CA ASN A 71 4.28 -1.95 -14.37
C ASN A 71 4.65 -0.76 -13.49
N LEU A 72 4.87 -1.03 -12.20
CA LEU A 72 5.19 -0.05 -11.17
C LEU A 72 6.71 -0.11 -10.96
N ASN A 73 7.45 0.87 -11.47
CA ASN A 73 8.90 1.00 -11.28
C ASN A 73 9.15 1.89 -10.06
N TYR A 74 9.24 1.32 -8.85
CA TYR A 74 9.33 2.13 -7.62
C TYR A 74 10.53 1.79 -6.73
N HIS A 75 11.01 2.85 -6.10
CA HIS A 75 12.18 2.89 -5.24
C HIS A 75 11.72 2.77 -3.79
N ILE A 76 12.16 1.71 -3.11
CA ILE A 76 11.85 1.49 -1.69
C ILE A 76 12.88 2.30 -0.91
N GLU A 77 12.48 3.44 -0.35
CA GLU A 77 13.32 4.15 0.60
C GLU A 77 13.12 3.55 2.01
N PRO A 78 14.18 3.01 2.63
CA PRO A 78 14.07 2.42 3.96
C PRO A 78 14.23 3.50 5.03
N ASN A 79 13.24 4.38 5.26
CA ASN A 79 13.23 5.18 6.50
C ASN A 79 11.95 5.98 6.74
N HIS A 80 11.44 5.98 7.99
CA HIS A 80 11.42 7.18 8.84
C HIS A 80 10.81 6.83 10.22
N LYS A 81 11.65 6.64 11.25
CA LYS A 81 11.19 6.61 12.65
C LYS A 81 10.67 8.01 13.03
N PRO A 82 9.41 8.20 13.45
CA PRO A 82 9.00 9.46 14.05
C PRO A 82 9.69 9.60 15.41
N ALA A 83 10.21 10.81 15.65
CA ALA A 83 10.94 11.22 16.85
C ALA A 83 10.09 11.18 18.13
#